data_AF-A0A7K1Z3S5-F1
#
_entry.id   AF-A0A7K1Z3S5-F1
#
_cell.length_a   1.000
_cell.length_b   1.000
_cell.length_c   1.000
_cell.angle_alpha   90.00
_cell.angle_beta   90.00
_cell.angle_gamma   90.00
#
_symmetry.space_group_name_H-M   'P 1'
#
loop_
_entity.id
_entity.type
_entity.pdbx_description
1 polymer ?
#
loop_
_entity_poly.entity_id
_entity_poly.type
_entity_poly.pdbx_seq_one_letter_code
_entity_poly.pdbx_strand_id
1 'polypeptide(L)'
;MYKNLLVVLLLALTVIGCSPTLYPLYRDYEYNYNDVVPLSQIEEALIEAGWELLPSSPPNAVSTVNRPIRNWLLYKVVVQVEAVPIGAQHVRLFVHPYRVYPSGSRSKIPFLKRSIRRRVVRDIDRVFESHGLVAVGTDMSRDEVRSR
;
A
#
# COMPACT_ATOMS: atom_id res chain seq x y z
N MET A 1 36.56 19.46 32.62
CA MET A 1 35.11 19.15 32.60
C MET A 1 34.43 19.33 31.24
N TYR A 2 34.96 20.12 30.28
CA TYR A 2 34.29 20.35 28.98
C TYR A 2 34.33 19.20 27.96
N LYS A 3 35.30 18.28 28.06
CA LYS A 3 35.44 17.14 27.11
C LYS A 3 34.25 16.16 27.16
N ASN A 4 33.67 15.93 28.34
CA ASN A 4 32.57 14.99 28.50
C ASN A 4 31.24 15.56 27.97
N LEU A 5 31.07 16.88 28.02
CA LEU A 5 29.88 17.57 27.51
C LEU A 5 29.79 17.49 25.97
N LEU A 6 30.93 17.59 25.27
CA LEU A 6 31.01 17.52 23.81
C LEU A 6 30.65 16.11 23.28
N VAL A 7 31.07 15.05 23.97
CA VAL A 7 30.78 13.66 23.59
C VAL A 7 29.29 13.35 23.77
N VAL A 8 28.68 13.82 24.87
CA VAL A 8 27.24 13.64 25.12
C VAL A 8 26.40 14.40 24.08
N LEU A 9 26.83 15.61 23.68
CA LEU A 9 26.15 16.40 22.65
C LEU A 9 26.23 15.74 21.27
N LEU A 10 27.40 15.19 20.89
CA LEU A 10 27.60 14.45 19.64
C LEU A 10 26.75 13.16 19.60
N LEU A 11 26.66 12.42 20.71
CA LEU A 11 25.81 11.23 20.79
C LEU A 11 24.32 11.59 20.67
N ALA A 12 23.88 12.69 21.31
CA ALA A 12 22.51 13.16 21.22
C ALA A 12 22.11 13.57 19.79
N LEU A 13 23.03 14.12 19.00
CA LEU A 13 22.80 14.48 17.60
C LEU A 13 22.67 13.26 16.66
N THR A 14 23.21 12.10 17.02
CA THR A 14 23.02 10.86 16.23
C THR A 14 21.64 10.22 16.39
N VAL A 15 20.84 10.68 17.36
CA VAL A 15 19.47 10.20 17.63
C VAL A 15 18.41 11.13 17.04
N ILE A 16 18.76 12.03 16.11
CA ILE A 16 17.77 12.72 15.27
C ILE A 16 17.14 11.67 14.35
N GLY A 17 16.16 10.96 14.91
CA GLY A 17 15.48 9.85 14.27
C GLY A 17 14.69 10.35 13.07
N CYS A 18 14.94 9.75 11.91
CA CYS A 18 14.04 9.88 10.77
C CYS A 18 12.62 9.52 11.23
N SER A 19 11.71 10.48 11.23
CA SER A 19 10.30 10.21 11.47
C SER A 19 9.83 9.13 10.49
N PRO A 20 9.21 8.05 10.97
CA PRO A 20 8.77 6.98 10.08
C PRO A 20 7.65 7.51 9.19
N THR A 21 7.87 7.53 7.88
CA THR A 21 6.80 7.88 6.93
C THR A 21 5.73 6.79 6.96
N LEU A 22 4.54 7.15 7.43
CA LEU A 22 3.37 6.30 7.45
C LEU A 22 2.50 6.63 6.24
N TYR A 23 2.08 5.61 5.52
CA TYR A 23 1.19 5.76 4.38
C TYR A 23 -0.17 5.14 4.70
N PRO A 24 -1.26 5.69 4.13
CA PRO A 24 -2.59 5.12 4.31
C PRO A 24 -2.66 3.70 3.72
N LEU A 25 -3.69 2.96 4.14
CA LEU A 25 -3.98 1.60 3.69
C LEU A 25 -4.69 1.57 2.33
N TYR A 26 -4.71 2.67 1.58
CA TYR A 26 -5.32 2.72 0.26
C TYR A 26 -4.51 3.60 -0.70
N ARG A 27 -4.80 3.47 -1.99
CA ARG A 27 -4.32 4.36 -3.07
C ARG A 27 -5.39 4.48 -4.14
N ASP A 28 -5.53 5.67 -4.70
CA ASP A 28 -6.51 5.96 -5.74
C ASP A 28 -5.84 6.03 -7.11
N TYR A 29 -6.58 5.53 -8.11
CA TYR A 29 -6.23 5.53 -9.52
C TYR A 29 -7.35 6.17 -10.31
N GLU A 30 -6.99 6.88 -11.37
CA GLU A 30 -7.89 7.45 -12.36
C GLU A 30 -7.71 6.71 -13.67
N TYR A 31 -8.82 6.44 -14.34
CA TYR A 31 -8.86 5.79 -15.62
C TYR A 31 -8.77 6.83 -16.71
N ASN A 32 -7.73 6.74 -17.53
CA ASN A 32 -7.41 7.75 -18.55
C ASN A 32 -8.43 7.84 -19.69
N TYR A 33 -9.44 6.97 -19.70
CA TYR A 33 -10.47 6.96 -20.72
C TYR A 33 -11.74 7.65 -20.22
N ASN A 34 -12.48 8.29 -21.13
CA ASN A 34 -13.75 8.95 -20.85
C ASN A 34 -14.92 7.95 -20.68
N ASP A 35 -14.68 6.84 -20.00
CA ASP A 35 -15.63 5.75 -19.82
C ASP A 35 -15.55 5.15 -18.40
N VAL A 36 -16.52 4.29 -18.07
CA VAL A 36 -16.57 3.56 -16.81
C VAL A 36 -15.47 2.49 -16.80
N VAL A 37 -14.75 2.39 -15.69
CA VAL A 37 -13.73 1.34 -15.50
C VAL A 37 -14.37 -0.04 -15.56
N PRO A 38 -14.02 -0.90 -16.53
CA PRO A 38 -14.52 -2.27 -16.55
C PRO A 38 -13.91 -3.06 -15.40
N LEU A 39 -14.72 -3.83 -14.66
CA LEU A 39 -14.22 -4.65 -13.55
C LEU A 39 -13.19 -5.69 -14.05
N SER A 40 -13.41 -6.25 -15.24
CA SER A 40 -12.49 -7.18 -15.89
C SER A 40 -11.09 -6.59 -16.11
N GLN A 41 -11.00 -5.29 -16.40
CA GLN A 41 -9.73 -4.59 -16.56
C GLN A 41 -8.92 -4.60 -15.26
N ILE A 42 -9.61 -4.43 -14.12
CA ILE A 42 -8.99 -4.47 -12.78
C ILE A 42 -8.55 -5.89 -12.44
N GLU A 43 -9.37 -6.89 -12.77
CA GLU A 43 -9.05 -8.31 -12.58
C GLU A 43 -7.80 -8.71 -13.35
N GLU A 44 -7.75 -8.40 -14.65
CA GLU A 44 -6.61 -8.66 -15.53
C GLU A 44 -5.34 -7.99 -15.00
N ALA A 45 -5.42 -6.71 -14.63
CA ALA A 45 -4.29 -5.97 -14.10
C ALA A 45 -3.76 -6.55 -12.77
N LEU A 46 -4.65 -7.03 -11.89
CA LEU A 46 -4.23 -7.68 -10.64
C LEU A 46 -3.58 -9.05 -10.90
N ILE A 47 -4.13 -9.83 -11.83
CA ILE A 47 -3.56 -11.12 -12.25
C ILE A 47 -2.17 -10.91 -12.86
N GLU A 48 -2.01 -9.95 -13.77
CA GLU A 48 -0.71 -9.62 -14.38
C GLU A 48 0.29 -9.09 -13.35
N ALA A 49 -0.16 -8.35 -12.33
CA ALA A 49 0.66 -7.98 -11.18
C ALA A 49 1.03 -9.16 -10.25
N GLY A 50 0.61 -10.38 -10.60
CA GLY A 50 0.94 -11.62 -9.89
C GLY A 50 0.09 -11.84 -8.64
N TRP A 51 -1.15 -11.34 -8.62
CA TRP A 51 -2.11 -11.59 -7.56
C TRP A 51 -3.12 -12.65 -7.98
N GLU A 52 -3.40 -13.57 -7.05
CA GLU A 52 -4.47 -14.54 -7.21
C GLU A 52 -5.78 -13.94 -6.70
N LEU A 53 -6.85 -14.04 -7.49
CA LEU A 53 -8.15 -13.46 -7.14
C LEU A 53 -8.95 -14.40 -6.24
N LEU A 54 -9.67 -13.82 -5.30
CA LEU A 54 -10.74 -14.53 -4.60
C LEU A 54 -12.01 -14.50 -5.45
N PRO A 55 -12.90 -15.50 -5.31
CA PRO A 55 -14.21 -15.44 -5.94
C PRO A 55 -14.94 -14.17 -5.49
N SER A 56 -15.46 -13.43 -6.46
CA SER A 56 -15.94 -12.05 -6.31
C SER A 56 -17.02 -11.96 -5.23
N SER A 57 -16.71 -11.26 -4.14
CA SER A 57 -17.65 -10.92 -3.06
C SER A 57 -17.06 -9.75 -2.28
N PRO A 58 -17.60 -8.52 -2.41
CA PRO A 58 -18.83 -8.09 -3.09
C PRO A 58 -18.75 -8.00 -4.63
N PRO A 59 -19.88 -7.89 -5.36
CA PRO A 59 -19.92 -7.91 -6.84
C PRO A 59 -19.26 -6.71 -7.53
N ASN A 60 -18.99 -5.63 -6.77
CA ASN A 60 -18.35 -4.41 -7.26
C ASN A 60 -16.92 -4.23 -6.71
N ALA A 61 -16.27 -5.31 -6.29
CA ALA A 61 -14.90 -5.27 -5.82
C ALA A 61 -14.12 -6.50 -6.31
N VAL A 62 -12.85 -6.30 -6.61
CA VAL A 62 -11.90 -7.37 -6.92
C VAL A 62 -11.01 -7.57 -5.71
N SER A 63 -11.14 -8.72 -5.03
CA SER A 63 -10.34 -9.07 -3.87
C SER A 63 -9.32 -10.15 -4.21
N THR A 64 -8.18 -10.14 -3.54
CA THR A 64 -7.12 -11.14 -3.76
C THR A 64 -6.95 -12.10 -2.58
N VAL A 65 -6.30 -13.23 -2.83
CA VAL A 65 -5.81 -14.13 -1.78
C VAL A 65 -4.72 -13.41 -0.95
N ASN A 66 -4.55 -13.85 0.29
CA ASN A 66 -3.47 -13.36 1.16
C ASN A 66 -2.09 -13.80 0.62
N ARG A 67 -1.28 -12.83 0.21
CA ARG A 67 0.10 -13.05 -0.26
C ARG A 67 1.11 -12.71 0.83
N PRO A 68 2.06 -13.61 1.17
CA PRO A 68 3.15 -13.28 2.08
C PRO A 68 4.12 -12.30 1.40
N ILE A 69 4.44 -11.20 2.07
CA ILE A 69 5.37 -10.18 1.54
C ILE A 69 6.68 -10.10 2.33
N ARG A 70 6.69 -10.60 3.56
CA ARG A 70 7.88 -10.65 4.42
C ARG A 70 7.74 -11.73 5.49
N ASN A 71 8.80 -12.51 5.67
CA ASN A 71 8.90 -13.48 6.76
C ASN A 71 9.91 -12.97 7.79
N TRP A 72 9.53 -13.04 9.07
CA TRP A 72 10.43 -12.82 10.21
C TRP A 72 10.42 -14.07 11.09
N LEU A 73 11.36 -14.14 12.03
CA LEU A 73 11.46 -15.27 12.96
C LEU A 73 10.19 -15.47 13.80
N LEU A 74 9.54 -14.37 14.21
CA LEU A 74 8.39 -14.41 15.13
C LEU A 74 7.02 -14.25 14.45
N TYR A 75 6.98 -13.81 13.19
CA TYR A 75 5.73 -13.60 12.45
C TYR A 75 6.01 -13.45 10.95
N LYS A 76 5.00 -13.68 10.12
CA LYS A 76 5.00 -13.28 8.71
C LYS A 76 4.04 -12.12 8.50
N VAL A 77 4.37 -11.26 7.54
CA VAL A 77 3.47 -10.21 7.06
C VAL A 77 2.82 -10.72 5.79
N VAL A 78 1.50 -10.84 5.83
CA VAL A 78 0.68 -11.17 4.67
C VAL A 78 -0.13 -9.94 4.29
N VAL A 79 -0.41 -9.80 3.00
CA VAL A 79 -1.22 -8.72 2.45
C VAL A 79 -2.29 -9.32 1.56
N GLN A 80 -3.49 -8.82 1.73
CA GLN A 80 -4.57 -8.93 0.75
C GLN A 80 -4.75 -7.55 0.13
N VAL A 81 -5.03 -7.49 -1.17
CA VAL A 81 -5.45 -6.24 -1.82
C VAL A 81 -6.88 -6.38 -2.30
N GLU A 82 -7.58 -5.25 -2.34
CA GLU A 82 -8.97 -5.15 -2.77
C GLU A 82 -9.11 -3.88 -3.59
N ALA A 83 -9.53 -4.01 -4.84
CA ALA A 83 -9.74 -2.89 -5.75
C ALA A 83 -11.24 -2.65 -5.94
N VAL A 84 -11.67 -1.41 -5.72
CA VAL A 84 -13.08 -1.01 -5.75
C VAL A 84 -13.23 0.19 -6.69
N PRO A 85 -14.02 0.09 -7.77
CA PRO A 85 -14.43 1.24 -8.55
C PRO A 85 -15.21 2.23 -7.66
N ILE A 86 -14.79 3.49 -7.66
CA ILE A 86 -15.41 4.58 -6.89
C ILE A 86 -15.88 5.66 -7.87
N GLY A 87 -17.15 5.58 -8.28
CA GLY A 87 -17.69 6.41 -9.36
C GLY A 87 -17.37 5.82 -10.74
N ALA A 88 -17.36 6.66 -11.78
CA ALA A 88 -17.18 6.20 -13.16
C ALA A 88 -15.71 5.89 -13.49
N GLN A 89 -14.80 6.81 -13.16
CA GLN A 89 -13.43 6.80 -13.68
C GLN A 89 -12.35 6.55 -12.63
N HIS A 90 -12.72 6.22 -11.39
CA HIS A 90 -11.74 6.07 -10.31
C HIS A 90 -11.79 4.67 -9.72
N VAL A 91 -10.63 4.17 -9.32
CA VAL A 91 -10.47 2.90 -8.61
C VAL A 91 -9.69 3.15 -7.33
N ARG A 92 -10.22 2.69 -6.21
CA ARG A 92 -9.54 2.70 -4.93
C ARG A 92 -8.98 1.30 -4.64
N LEU A 93 -7.67 1.21 -4.51
CA LEU A 93 -6.97 -0.01 -4.10
C LEU A 93 -6.74 0.03 -2.59
N PHE A 94 -7.46 -0.79 -1.85
CA PHE A 94 -7.21 -1.06 -0.44
C PHE A 94 -6.11 -2.12 -0.29
N VAL A 95 -5.25 -1.90 0.70
CA VAL A 95 -4.19 -2.81 1.10
C VAL A 95 -4.47 -3.22 2.54
N HIS A 96 -4.72 -4.52 2.73
CA HIS A 96 -5.05 -5.13 4.02
C HIS A 96 -3.86 -5.93 4.57
N PRO A 97 -2.91 -5.28 5.28
CA PRO A 97 -1.75 -5.94 5.85
C PRO A 97 -2.04 -6.57 7.22
N TYR A 98 -1.58 -7.81 7.41
CA TYR A 98 -1.70 -8.54 8.67
C TYR A 98 -0.36 -9.13 9.10
N ARG A 99 -0.11 -9.15 10.41
CA ARG A 99 0.88 -10.02 11.03
C ARG A 99 0.22 -11.36 11.32
N VAL A 100 0.88 -12.45 10.95
CA VAL A 100 0.46 -13.82 11.25
C VAL A 100 1.56 -14.46 12.08
N TYR A 101 1.21 -14.88 13.29
CA TYR A 101 2.14 -15.52 14.23
C TYR A 101 2.15 -17.04 14.06
N PRO A 102 3.19 -17.75 14.54
CA PRO A 102 3.23 -19.22 14.52
C PRO A 102 2.03 -19.89 15.21
N SER A 103 1.41 -19.22 16.19
CA SER A 103 0.18 -19.66 16.85
C SER A 103 -1.07 -19.60 15.96
N GLY A 104 -0.97 -19.06 14.75
CA GLY A 104 -2.10 -18.80 13.84
C GLY A 104 -2.84 -17.48 14.12
N SER A 105 -2.55 -16.80 15.23
CA SER A 105 -3.17 -15.51 15.56
C SER A 105 -2.84 -14.45 14.49
N ARG A 106 -3.81 -13.56 14.20
CA ARG A 106 -3.67 -12.48 13.23
C ARG A 106 -3.83 -11.12 13.89
N SER A 107 -3.03 -10.14 13.47
CA SER A 107 -3.12 -8.76 13.94
C SER A 107 -3.04 -7.79 12.76
N LYS A 108 -3.99 -6.85 12.67
CA LYS A 108 -4.01 -5.82 11.62
C LYS A 108 -2.83 -4.86 11.78
N ILE A 109 -2.22 -4.45 10.68
CA ILE A 109 -1.25 -3.36 10.67
C ILE A 109 -1.99 -2.09 10.22
N PRO A 110 -2.08 -1.03 11.05
CA PRO A 110 -2.97 0.09 10.78
C PRO A 110 -2.46 1.09 9.73
N PHE A 111 -1.24 0.90 9.20
CA PHE A 111 -0.63 1.77 8.20
C PHE A 111 0.39 1.02 7.35
N LEU A 112 0.63 1.49 6.12
CA LEU A 112 1.68 0.94 5.27
C LEU A 112 3.03 1.57 5.63
N LYS A 113 3.95 0.74 6.10
CA LYS A 113 5.38 1.13 6.16
C LYS A 113 5.93 1.21 4.74
N ARG A 114 6.92 2.07 4.51
CA ARG A 114 7.61 2.25 3.21
C ARG A 114 8.00 0.92 2.55
N SER A 115 8.46 -0.07 3.32
CA SER A 115 8.83 -1.38 2.79
C SER A 115 7.64 -2.21 2.28
N ILE A 116 6.49 -2.14 2.96
CA ILE A 116 5.26 -2.84 2.55
C ILE A 116 4.73 -2.16 1.29
N ARG A 117 4.61 -0.82 1.32
CA ARG A 117 4.17 -0.03 0.18
C ARG A 117 4.99 -0.35 -1.07
N ARG A 118 6.33 -0.32 -0.99
CA ARG A 118 7.18 -0.62 -2.15
C ARG A 118 7.01 -2.03 -2.71
N ARG A 119 6.70 -3.03 -1.88
CA ARG A 119 6.54 -4.43 -2.33
C ARG A 119 5.17 -4.72 -2.91
N VAL A 120 4.14 -4.04 -2.42
CA VAL A 120 2.75 -4.26 -2.86
C VAL A 120 2.42 -3.30 -3.99
N VAL A 121 2.58 -2.01 -3.73
CA VAL A 121 2.03 -0.96 -4.57
C VAL A 121 2.88 -0.72 -5.82
N ARG A 122 4.21 -0.84 -5.74
CA ARG A 122 5.08 -0.54 -6.90
C ARG A 122 4.79 -1.43 -8.11
N ASP A 123 4.58 -2.72 -7.86
CA ASP A 123 4.38 -3.67 -8.96
C ASP A 123 2.95 -3.54 -9.52
N ILE A 124 1.97 -3.21 -8.66
CA ILE A 124 0.60 -2.88 -9.06
C ILE A 124 0.58 -1.58 -9.86
N ASP A 125 1.25 -0.51 -9.42
CA ASP A 125 1.29 0.79 -10.10
C ASP A 125 1.66 0.63 -11.57
N ARG A 126 2.76 -0.08 -11.82
CA ARG A 126 3.30 -0.29 -13.17
C ARG A 126 2.32 -1.01 -14.08
N VAL A 127 1.61 -2.02 -13.56
CA VAL A 127 0.64 -2.81 -14.35
C VAL A 127 -0.66 -2.02 -14.49
N PHE A 128 -1.10 -1.32 -13.45
CA PHE A 128 -2.29 -0.47 -13.53
C PHE A 128 -2.08 0.63 -14.58
N GLU A 129 -0.91 1.25 -14.62
CA GLU A 129 -0.57 2.25 -15.64
C GLU A 129 -0.61 1.69 -17.07
N SER A 130 -0.13 0.45 -17.31
CA SER A 130 -0.24 -0.19 -18.63
C SER A 130 -1.67 -0.53 -19.03
N HIS A 131 -2.56 -0.68 -18.04
CA HIS A 131 -4.00 -0.87 -18.22
C HIS A 131 -4.79 0.46 -18.24
N GLY A 132 -4.11 1.61 -18.24
CA GLY A 132 -4.74 2.94 -18.30
C GLY A 132 -5.25 3.48 -16.96
N LEU A 133 -4.90 2.84 -15.84
CA LEU A 133 -5.17 3.28 -14.48
C LEU A 133 -3.95 4.02 -13.92
N VAL A 134 -4.00 5.34 -13.91
CA VAL A 134 -2.90 6.19 -13.45
C VAL A 134 -3.08 6.52 -11.97
N ALA A 135 -2.02 6.36 -11.19
CA ALA A 135 -2.08 6.68 -9.78
C ALA A 135 -2.24 8.19 -9.54
N VAL A 136 -3.34 8.59 -8.90
CA VAL A 136 -3.62 9.97 -8.49
C VAL A 136 -3.08 10.27 -7.07
N GLY A 137 -2.61 9.22 -6.39
CA GLY A 137 -2.06 9.29 -5.03
C GLY A 137 -3.11 8.92 -3.99
N THR A 138 -3.08 9.61 -2.86
CA THR A 138 -4.05 9.53 -1.77
C THR A 138 -4.65 10.91 -1.54
N ASP A 139 -5.83 11.00 -0.90
CA ASP A 139 -6.43 12.29 -0.53
C ASP A 139 -5.40 13.20 0.18
N MET A 140 -4.55 12.62 1.04
CA MET A 140 -3.46 13.32 1.73
C MET A 140 -2.37 13.88 0.80
N SER A 141 -1.98 13.18 -0.28
CA SER A 141 -0.97 13.70 -1.21
C SER A 141 -1.53 14.77 -2.14
N ARG A 142 -2.85 14.77 -2.36
CA ARG A 142 -3.53 15.79 -3.18
C ARG A 142 -3.60 17.14 -2.46
N ASP A 143 -3.71 17.14 -1.13
CA ASP A 143 -3.68 18.36 -0.31
C ASP A 143 -2.28 18.97 -0.17
N GLU A 144 -1.21 18.17 -0.16
CA GLU A 144 0.19 18.66 -0.18
C GLU A 144 0.54 19.41 -1.49
N VAL A 145 -0.07 19.03 -2.62
CA VAL A 145 0.15 19.70 -3.91
C VAL A 145 -0.65 21.00 -4.02
N ARG A 146 -1.84 21.08 -3.41
CA ARG A 146 -2.68 22.30 -3.41
C ARG A 146 -2.25 23.39 -2.43
N SER A 147 -1.38 23.06 -1.49
CA SER A 147 -0.89 23.98 -0.44
C SER A 147 0.48 24.61 -0.75
N ARG A 148 0.96 24.45 -1.99
CA ARG A 148 2.14 25.13 -2.56
C ARG A 148 1.74 26.00 -3.73
#